data_AF-A0A431I047-F1
#
_entry.id   AF-A0A431I047-F1
#
_cell.length_a   1.000
_cell.length_b   1.000
_cell.length_c   1.000
_cell.angle_alpha   90.00
_cell.angle_beta   90.00
_cell.angle_gamma   90.00
#
_symmetry.space_group_name_H-M   'P 1'
#
loop_
_entity.id
_entity.type
_entity.pdbx_description
1 polymer ?
#
loop_
_entity_poly.entity_id
_entity_poly.type
_entity_poly.pdbx_seq_one_letter_code
_entity_poly.pdbx_strand_id
1 'polypeptide(L)' 'MKRYLLFAGYDYYPMGGWGDFVDSFSEYPEALERAVEEMKNKDWFQIVDIYETRLIQDKL' A
#
# COMPACT_ATOMS: atom_id res chain seq x y z
N MET A 1 8.06 -5.78 14.70
CA MET A 1 7.67 -4.37 14.44
C MET A 1 7.09 -4.33 13.04
N LYS A 2 6.06 -3.51 12.81
CA LYS A 2 5.50 -3.31 11.47
C LYS A 2 6.48 -2.44 10.66
N ARG A 3 6.84 -2.87 9.45
CA ARG A 3 7.85 -2.26 8.57
C ARG A 3 7.23 -1.69 7.29
N TYR A 4 6.17 -2.31 6.80
CA TYR A 4 5.56 -1.96 5.53
C TYR A 4 4.23 -1.27 5.78
N LEU A 5 4.00 -0.13 5.14
CA LEU A 5 2.71 0.56 5.14
C LEU A 5 2.07 0.41 3.77
N LEU A 6 0.80 0.02 3.73
CA LEU A 6 0.02 -0.06 2.50
C LEU A 6 -0.93 1.12 2.41
N PHE A 7 -0.89 1.79 1.26
CA PHE A 7 -1.86 2.78 0.83
C PHE A 7 -2.54 2.29 -0.44
N ALA A 8 -3.84 2.53 -0.59
CA ALA A 8 -4.57 2.24 -1.81
C ALA A 8 -5.77 3.16 -1.95
N GLY A 9 -6.03 3.65 -3.17
CA GLY A 9 -7.07 4.63 -3.43
C GLY A 9 -7.69 4.54 -4.82
N TYR A 10 -8.67 5.41 -5.05
CA TYR A 10 -9.34 5.60 -6.34
C TYR A 10 -8.68 6.74 -7.12
N ASP A 11 -8.59 6.62 -8.43
CA ASP A 11 -8.07 7.68 -9.32
C ASP A 11 -9.04 8.86 -9.41
N TYR A 12 -10.36 8.58 -9.34
CA TYR A 12 -11.40 9.60 -9.45
C TYR A 12 -11.49 10.50 -8.20
N TYR A 13 -11.05 10.01 -7.04
CA TYR A 13 -11.13 10.76 -5.78
C TYR A 13 -10.05 10.33 -4.77
N PRO A 14 -8.75 10.55 -5.06
CA PRO A 14 -7.69 10.23 -4.12
C PRO A 14 -7.83 11.15 -2.90
N MET A 15 -8.08 10.59 -1.72
CA MET A 15 -8.12 11.38 -0.49
C MET A 15 -6.72 11.91 -0.14
N GLY A 16 -5.68 11.18 -0.58
CA GLY A 16 -4.28 11.53 -0.41
C GLY A 16 -3.76 11.19 0.97
N GLY A 17 -2.46 10.87 1.03
CA GLY A 17 -1.74 10.66 2.27
C GLY A 17 -2.39 9.59 3.16
N TRP A 18 -2.68 9.94 4.41
CA TRP A 18 -3.27 9.02 5.39
C TRP A 18 -4.75 8.68 5.15
N GLY A 19 -5.44 9.40 4.26
CA GLY A 19 -6.81 9.04 3.86
C GLY A 19 -6.88 7.75 3.04
N ASP A 20 -5.78 7.41 2.35
CA ASP A 20 -5.65 6.19 1.55
C ASP A 20 -4.96 5.05 2.32
N PHE A 21 -4.65 5.25 3.60
CA PHE A 21 -3.98 4.24 4.43
C PHE A 21 -4.90 3.03 4.62
N VAL A 22 -4.36 1.84 4.31
CA VAL A 22 -5.09 0.57 4.44
C VAL A 22 -4.68 -0.14 5.72
N ASP A 23 -3.40 -0.50 5.87
CA ASP A 23 -2.87 -1.21 7.03
C ASP A 23 -1.32 -1.21 7.04
N SER A 24 -0.73 -1.85 8.04
CA SER A 24 0.70 -2.05 8.21
C SER A 24 1.09 -3.52 8.43
N PHE A 25 2.23 -3.92 7.87
CA PHE A 25 2.69 -5.31 7.82
C PHE A 25 4.12 -5.47 8.31
N SER A 26 4.43 -6.65 8.83
CA SER A 26 5.80 -6.98 9.26
C SER A 26 6.64 -7.47 8.07
N GLU A 27 6.01 -8.16 7.12
CA GLU A 27 6.66 -8.77 5.96
C GLU A 27 6.11 -8.20 4.65
N TYR A 28 6.98 -8.08 3.64
CA TYR A 28 6.59 -7.57 2.32
C TYR A 28 5.54 -8.44 1.61
N PRO A 29 5.62 -9.79 1.62
CA PRO A 29 4.62 -10.62 0.96
C PRO A 29 3.20 -10.41 1.49
N GLU A 30 3.03 -10.19 2.79
CA GLU A 30 1.71 -9.90 3.40
C GLU A 30 1.13 -8.58 2.88
N ALA A 31 1.98 -7.54 2.79
CA ALA A 31 1.57 -6.24 2.25
C ALA A 31 1.16 -6.33 0.77
N LEU A 32 1.90 -7.14 -0.02
CA LEU A 32 1.62 -7.36 -1.43
C LEU A 32 0.32 -8.15 -1.65
N GLU A 33 0.08 -9.20 -0.88
CA GLU A 33 -1.17 -9.97 -0.95
C GLU A 33 -2.39 -9.07 -0.67
N ARG A 34 -2.30 -8.24 0.38
CA ARG A 34 -3.34 -7.27 0.69
C ARG A 34 -3.50 -6.21 -0.41
N ALA A 35 -2.40 -5.73 -0.99
CA ALA A 35 -2.44 -4.79 -2.10
C ALA A 35 -3.17 -5.36 -3.32
N VAL A 36 -2.89 -6.63 -3.68
CA VAL A 36 -3.59 -7.34 -4.76
C VAL A 36 -5.08 -7.46 -4.48
N GLU A 37 -5.47 -7.68 -3.23
CA GLU A 37 -6.88 -7.69 -2.85
C GLU A 37 -7.54 -6.31 -3.00
N GLU A 38 -6.88 -5.25 -2.54
CA GLU A 38 -7.37 -3.88 -2.68
C GLU A 38 -7.56 -3.48 -4.14
N MET A 39 -6.65 -3.91 -5.02
CA MET A 39 -6.71 -3.69 -6.47
C MET A 39 -7.93 -4.33 -7.17
N LYS A 40 -8.71 -5.18 -6.49
CA LYS A 40 -10.00 -5.65 -7.03
C LYS A 40 -11.05 -4.54 -7.09
N ASN A 41 -10.93 -3.55 -6.20
CA ASN A 41 -11.92 -2.49 -6.01
C ASN A 41 -11.31 -1.09 -6.05
N LYS A 42 -10.00 -0.94 -6.24
CA LYS A 42 -9.26 0.33 -6.22
C LYS A 42 -8.34 0.41 -7.43
N ASP A 43 -7.89 1.62 -7.76
CA ASP A 43 -7.18 1.90 -9.01
C ASP A 43 -5.66 1.87 -8.84
N TRP A 44 -5.18 2.16 -7.62
CA TRP A 44 -3.75 2.18 -7.31
C TRP A 44 -3.46 1.73 -5.89
N PHE A 45 -2.22 1.30 -5.67
CA PHE A 45 -1.66 1.07 -4.35
C PHE A 45 -0.20 1.52 -4.25
N GLN A 46 0.28 1.71 -3.04
CA GLN A 46 1.67 1.99 -2.71
C GLN A 46 2.06 1.25 -1.43
N ILE A 47 3.21 0.57 -1.46
CA ILE A 47 3.81 -0.02 -0.27
C ILE A 47 5.03 0.82 0.08
N VAL A 48 5.11 1.27 1.33
CA VAL A 48 6.25 2.04 1.85
C VAL A 48 7.02 1.19 2.85
N ASP A 49 8.32 1.02 2.61
CA ASP A 49 9.23 0.44 3.59
C ASP A 49 9.78 1.53 4.50
N ILE A 50 9.36 1.55 5.76
CA ILE A 50 9.73 2.61 6.70
C ILE A 50 11.12 2.43 7.31
N TYR A 51 11.73 1.25 7.15
CA TYR A 51 13.08 0.99 7.65
C TYR A 51 14.12 1.50 6.67
N GLU A 52 13.86 1.27 5.38
CA GLU A 52 14.72 1.76 4.29
C GLU A 52 14.25 3.12 3.74
N THR A 53 13.13 3.63 4.25
CA THR A 53 12.52 4.92 3.86
C THR A 53 12.32 5.05 2.35
N ARG A 54 11.85 3.98 1.70
CA ARG A 54 11.63 3.94 0.25
C ARG A 54 10.26 3.42 -0.12
N LEU A 55 9.76 3.91 -1.26
CA LEU A 55 8.60 3.35 -1.94
C LEU A 55 8.99 2.04 -2.60
N ILE A 56 8.20 1.00 -2.34
CA ILE A 56 8.23 -0.26 -3.06
C ILE A 56 6.99 -0.29 -3.94
N GLN A 57 7.19 0.04 -5.22
CA GLN A 57 6.19 -0.17 -6.26
C GLN A 57 6.56 -1.45 -6.99
N ASP A 58 5.75 -2.49 -6.82
CA ASP A 58 5.72 -3.58 -7.78
C ASP A 58 4.70 -3.25 -8.86
N LYS A 59 5.10 -3.37 -10.12
CA LYS A 59 4.14 -3.41 -11.22
C LYS A 59 3.49 -4.80 -11.15
N LEU A 60 2.23 -4.85 -10.74
CA LEU A 60 1.40 -6.04 -10.96
C LEU A 60 1.31 -6.35 -12.46
#